data_AF-A0A1I7FPQ9-F1
#
_entry.id   AF-A0A1I7FPQ9-F1
#
_cell.length_a   1.000
_cell.length_b   1.000
_cell.length_c   1.000
_cell.angle_alpha   90.00
_cell.angle_beta   90.00
_cell.angle_gamma   90.00
#
_symmetry.space_group_name_H-M   'P 1'
#
loop_
_entity.id
_entity.type
_entity.pdbx_description
1 polymer ?
#
loop_
_entity_poly.entity_id
_entity_poly.type
_entity_poly.pdbx_seq_one_letter_code
_entity_poly.pdbx_strand_id
1 'polypeptide(L)'
;MKKNYVLLSISLVAVCFAILGFKPQTTKTVVIDAGHGGDDTGVVYDSILEKDVVMNISKYLEEYSGSNMNFVFLRSKDDYLPLSARLEEIQKVSPDLVISLHLGTNPNADIHGVEAFIYKDSTYSNKLSEQYGEKLLKSFNNTPLHGKDNVESADFYLIKNLKETPAVVLELGYLSNAKDRDYVTKSENQKSIAKTIVNAL
;
A
#
# COMPACT_ATOMS: atom_id res chain seq x y z
N MET A 1 59.23 44.55 -44.33
CA MET A 1 58.85 43.88 -43.06
C MET A 1 57.42 43.37 -43.19
N LYS A 2 57.21 42.07 -43.43
CA LYS A 2 55.87 41.46 -43.58
C LYS A 2 55.39 41.03 -42.19
N LYS A 3 54.24 41.54 -41.73
CA LYS A 3 53.58 41.11 -40.49
C LYS A 3 52.78 39.84 -40.78
N ASN A 4 53.13 38.74 -40.13
CA ASN A 4 52.36 37.51 -40.15
C ASN A 4 51.22 37.62 -39.13
N TYR A 5 49.98 37.51 -39.59
CA TYR A 5 48.83 37.31 -38.72
C TYR A 5 48.67 35.82 -38.49
N VAL A 6 48.99 35.36 -37.28
CA VAL A 6 48.63 34.02 -36.83
C VAL A 6 47.14 34.05 -36.50
N LEU A 7 46.32 33.42 -37.34
CA LEU A 7 44.91 33.15 -37.06
C LEU A 7 44.84 32.17 -35.88
N LEU A 8 44.54 32.69 -34.70
CA LEU A 8 44.20 31.88 -33.53
C LEU A 8 42.79 31.32 -33.74
N SER A 9 42.70 30.08 -34.25
CA SER A 9 41.45 29.33 -34.30
C SER A 9 41.02 29.01 -32.87
N ILE A 10 40.10 29.80 -32.32
CA ILE A 10 39.42 29.48 -31.06
C ILE A 10 38.43 28.37 -31.38
N SER A 11 38.84 27.13 -31.14
CA SER A 11 37.93 26.00 -31.07
C SER A 11 37.03 26.22 -29.87
N LEU A 12 35.81 26.70 -30.13
CA LEU A 12 34.73 26.80 -29.16
C LEU A 12 34.34 25.37 -28.75
N VAL A 13 35.03 24.81 -27.75
CA VAL A 13 34.54 23.63 -27.04
C VAL A 13 33.34 24.11 -26.25
N ALA A 14 32.17 24.07 -26.89
CA ALA A 14 30.90 24.13 -26.20
C ALA A 14 30.87 22.91 -25.28
N VAL A 15 31.26 23.13 -24.02
CA VAL A 15 31.00 22.18 -22.94
C VAL A 15 29.49 22.15 -22.82
N CYS A 16 28.88 21.20 -23.53
CA CYS A 16 27.54 20.73 -23.25
C CYS A 16 27.55 20.25 -21.80
N PHE A 17 27.19 21.14 -20.87
CA PHE A 17 26.61 20.73 -19.61
C PHE A 17 25.31 20.02 -19.98
N ALA A 18 25.43 18.71 -20.29
CA ALA A 18 24.34 17.79 -20.09
C ALA A 18 24.04 17.89 -18.60
N ILE A 19 23.09 18.75 -18.26
CA ILE A 19 22.33 18.63 -17.03
C ILE A 19 21.63 17.28 -17.20
N LEU A 20 22.31 16.20 -16.81
CA LEU A 20 21.71 14.91 -16.58
C LEU A 20 20.53 15.23 -15.67
N GLY A 21 19.33 15.13 -16.23
CA GLY A 21 18.10 15.43 -15.52
C GLY A 21 18.00 14.48 -14.33
N PHE A 22 18.54 14.92 -13.19
CA PHE A 22 18.15 14.39 -11.89
C PHE A 22 16.67 14.74 -11.76
N LYS A 23 15.80 13.82 -12.16
CA LYS A 23 14.42 13.85 -11.67
C LYS A 23 14.55 13.60 -10.16
N PRO A 24 14.24 14.57 -9.30
CA PRO A 24 14.18 14.29 -7.87
C PRO A 24 13.24 13.10 -7.71
N GLN A 25 13.73 12.03 -7.09
CA GLN A 25 12.90 10.88 -6.78
C GLN A 25 11.92 11.31 -5.69
N THR A 26 10.73 11.74 -6.08
CA THR A 26 9.66 12.10 -5.16
C THR A 26 9.33 10.86 -4.34
N THR A 27 9.63 10.91 -3.05
CA THR A 27 9.28 9.82 -2.11
C THR A 27 7.77 9.78 -1.99
N LYS A 28 7.16 8.62 -2.25
CA LYS A 28 5.72 8.43 -2.10
C LYS A 28 5.40 8.16 -0.63
N THR A 29 4.50 8.93 -0.03
CA THR A 29 4.03 8.68 1.34
C THR A 29 2.79 7.80 1.31
N VAL A 30 2.87 6.64 1.98
CA VAL A 30 1.75 5.70 2.08
C VAL A 30 1.42 5.51 3.55
N VAL A 31 0.17 5.75 3.93
CA VAL A 31 -0.30 5.41 5.27
C VAL A 31 -0.73 3.94 5.28
N ILE A 32 -0.22 3.19 6.25
CA ILE A 32 -0.62 1.81 6.51
C ILE A 32 -1.53 1.80 7.74
N ASP A 33 -2.77 1.40 7.53
CA ASP A 33 -3.73 1.13 8.59
C ASP A 33 -3.80 -0.37 8.86
N ALA A 34 -3.17 -0.84 9.94
CA ALA A 34 -3.40 -2.20 10.41
C ALA A 34 -4.75 -2.24 11.13
N GLY A 35 -5.74 -2.93 10.56
CA GLY A 35 -7.10 -3.01 11.10
C GLY A 35 -7.14 -3.39 12.58
N HIS A 36 -8.20 -2.93 13.28
CA HIS A 36 -8.49 -3.33 14.67
C HIS A 36 -7.38 -2.94 15.68
N GLY A 37 -7.27 -3.65 16.81
CA GLY A 37 -6.26 -3.43 17.85
C GLY A 37 -6.86 -3.23 19.25
N GLY A 38 -6.10 -3.57 20.29
CA GLY A 38 -6.59 -3.55 21.67
C GLY A 38 -7.74 -4.54 21.87
N ASP A 39 -8.85 -4.07 22.44
CA ASP A 39 -10.05 -4.90 22.67
C ASP A 39 -10.82 -5.22 21.37
N ASP A 40 -10.58 -4.48 20.29
CA ASP A 40 -11.11 -4.82 18.98
C ASP A 40 -10.22 -5.88 18.34
N THR A 41 -10.68 -7.13 18.32
CA THR A 41 -9.92 -8.27 17.78
C THR A 41 -10.02 -8.40 16.27
N GLY A 42 -10.99 -7.74 15.64
CA GLY A 42 -11.46 -8.08 14.31
C GLY A 42 -12.07 -9.49 14.25
N VAL A 43 -11.96 -10.13 13.10
CA VAL A 43 -12.37 -11.53 12.89
C VAL A 43 -11.58 -12.46 13.81
N VAL A 44 -12.30 -13.40 14.42
CA VAL A 44 -11.75 -14.47 15.26
C VAL A 44 -12.07 -15.82 14.62
N TYR A 45 -11.06 -16.67 14.48
CA TYR A 45 -11.22 -18.07 14.11
C TYR A 45 -10.36 -18.93 15.05
N ASP A 46 -11.00 -19.76 15.88
CA ASP A 46 -10.36 -20.45 17.00
C ASP A 46 -9.52 -19.48 17.87
N SER A 47 -8.19 -19.63 17.87
CA SER A 47 -7.27 -18.75 18.61
C SER A 47 -6.61 -17.67 17.73
N ILE A 48 -6.98 -17.58 16.45
CA ILE A 48 -6.40 -16.65 15.49
C ILE A 48 -7.21 -15.36 15.52
N LEU A 49 -6.52 -14.25 15.75
CA LEU A 49 -7.10 -12.91 15.76
C LEU A 49 -6.60 -12.14 14.54
N GLU A 50 -7.53 -11.54 13.81
CA GLU A 50 -7.21 -10.68 12.66
C GLU A 50 -6.20 -9.59 13.05
N LYS A 51 -6.44 -8.90 14.17
CA LYS A 51 -5.60 -7.78 14.63
C LYS A 51 -4.11 -8.13 14.73
N ASP A 52 -3.80 -9.39 15.05
CA ASP A 52 -2.43 -9.87 15.25
C ASP A 52 -1.76 -10.18 13.90
N VAL A 53 -2.50 -10.82 12.99
CA VAL A 53 -2.00 -11.14 11.65
C VAL A 53 -1.70 -9.86 10.87
N VAL A 54 -2.64 -8.90 10.85
CA VAL A 54 -2.45 -7.65 10.10
C VAL A 54 -1.38 -6.75 10.71
N MET A 55 -1.21 -6.77 12.04
CA MET A 55 -0.10 -6.08 12.72
C MET A 55 1.26 -6.71 12.42
N ASN A 56 1.34 -8.04 12.29
CA ASN A 56 2.60 -8.69 11.90
C ASN A 56 2.97 -8.37 10.45
N ILE A 57 1.99 -8.34 9.54
CA ILE A 57 2.20 -7.93 8.15
C ILE A 57 2.64 -6.46 8.07
N SER A 58 2.05 -5.56 8.85
CA SER A 58 2.45 -4.14 8.84
C SER A 58 3.89 -3.93 9.30
N LYS A 59 4.37 -4.68 10.30
CA LYS A 59 5.78 -4.66 10.72
C LYS A 59 6.73 -5.13 9.61
N TYR A 60 6.33 -6.14 8.82
CA TYR A 60 7.14 -6.54 7.67
C TYR A 60 7.11 -5.51 6.54
N LEU A 61 6.02 -4.75 6.36
CA LEU A 61 5.99 -3.62 5.44
C LEU A 61 7.01 -2.55 5.85
N GLU A 62 7.14 -2.27 7.15
CA GLU A 62 8.16 -1.36 7.68
C GLU A 62 9.57 -1.86 7.34
N GLU A 63 9.86 -3.14 7.59
CA GLU A 63 11.16 -3.78 7.28
C GLU A 63 11.52 -3.70 5.79
N TYR A 64 10.52 -3.80 4.91
CA TYR A 64 10.72 -3.79 3.45
C TYR A 64 10.53 -2.42 2.80
N SER A 65 10.33 -1.34 3.57
CA SER A 65 10.21 0.00 3.02
C SER A 65 11.48 0.41 2.27
N GLY A 66 11.36 0.65 0.95
CA GLY A 66 12.46 1.12 0.11
C GLY A 66 12.70 2.62 0.27
N SER A 67 13.86 3.12 -0.15
CA SER A 67 14.22 4.55 -0.07
C SER A 67 13.30 5.49 -0.88
N ASN A 68 12.42 4.94 -1.72
CA ASN A 68 11.46 5.65 -2.55
C ASN A 68 10.05 5.72 -1.95
N MET A 69 9.82 5.08 -0.81
CA MET A 69 8.55 5.06 -0.11
C MET A 69 8.72 5.44 1.36
N ASN A 70 7.83 6.30 1.84
CA ASN A 70 7.71 6.67 3.24
C ASN A 70 6.43 6.04 3.78
N PHE A 71 6.56 4.99 4.60
CA PHE A 71 5.41 4.37 5.26
C PHE A 71 5.14 5.05 6.59
N VAL A 72 3.88 5.45 6.79
CA VAL A 72 3.38 6.02 8.04
C VAL A 72 2.33 5.08 8.62
N PHE A 73 2.59 4.51 9.80
CA PHE A 73 1.72 3.51 10.41
C PHE A 73 0.78 4.15 11.41
N LEU A 74 -0.53 3.87 11.33
CA LEU A 74 -1.51 4.41 12.28
C LEU A 74 -1.40 3.79 13.68
N ARG A 75 -0.85 2.57 13.78
CA ARG A 75 -0.47 1.94 15.05
C ARG A 75 0.80 1.11 14.89
N SER A 76 1.63 1.10 15.92
CA SER A 76 2.89 0.33 16.00
C SER A 76 2.86 -0.80 17.04
N LYS A 77 1.80 -0.86 17.85
CA LYS A 77 1.56 -1.89 18.87
C LYS A 77 0.08 -2.26 18.96
N ASP A 78 -0.27 -3.18 19.84
CA ASP A 78 -1.64 -3.67 20.03
C ASP A 78 -2.50 -2.68 20.83
N ASP A 79 -2.72 -1.50 20.26
CA ASP A 79 -3.62 -0.48 20.82
C ASP A 79 -4.88 -0.36 19.95
N TYR A 80 -5.99 -0.04 20.62
CA TYR A 80 -7.21 0.37 19.96
C TYR A 80 -7.08 1.83 19.46
N LEU A 81 -7.35 2.03 18.17
CA LEU A 81 -7.45 3.36 17.55
C LEU A 81 -8.84 3.53 16.90
N PRO A 82 -9.70 4.43 17.42
CA PRO A 82 -11.02 4.68 16.86
C PRO A 82 -10.95 5.12 15.39
N LEU A 83 -11.97 4.76 14.60
CA LEU A 83 -12.04 5.12 13.18
C LEU A 83 -11.95 6.64 12.91
N SER A 84 -12.52 7.47 13.79
CA SER A 84 -12.41 8.93 13.69
C SER A 84 -10.99 9.43 13.91
N ALA A 85 -10.25 8.82 14.84
CA ALA A 85 -8.85 9.16 15.09
C ALA A 85 -7.96 8.69 13.93
N ARG A 86 -8.22 7.50 13.36
CA ARG A 86 -7.56 7.02 12.13
C ARG A 86 -7.71 8.04 10.99
N LEU A 87 -8.94 8.51 10.76
CA LEU A 87 -9.23 9.52 9.75
C LEU A 87 -8.47 10.83 10.00
N GLU A 88 -8.46 11.31 11.25
CA GLU A 88 -7.76 12.54 11.64
C GLU A 88 -6.24 12.44 11.39
N GLU A 89 -5.61 11.33 11.78
CA GLU A 89 -4.18 11.10 11.56
C GLU A 89 -3.83 11.01 10.07
N ILE A 90 -4.65 10.32 9.26
CA ILE A 90 -4.45 10.27 7.80
C ILE A 90 -4.51 11.68 7.20
N GLN A 91 -5.49 12.49 7.61
CA GLN A 91 -5.66 13.86 7.09
C GLN A 91 -4.47 14.76 7.47
N LYS A 92 -3.93 14.60 8.69
CA LYS A 92 -2.70 15.31 9.12
C LYS A 92 -1.50 14.96 8.24
N VAL A 93 -1.36 13.68 7.86
CA VAL A 93 -0.26 13.21 7.01
C VAL A 93 -0.42 13.67 5.56
N SER A 94 -1.66 13.77 5.07
CA SER A 94 -1.97 14.05 3.66
C SER A 94 -1.19 13.13 2.68
N PRO A 95 -1.32 11.80 2.80
CA PRO A 95 -0.51 10.84 2.04
C PRO A 95 -0.94 10.73 0.57
N ASP A 96 -0.07 10.14 -0.24
CA ASP A 96 -0.36 9.79 -1.63
C ASP A 96 -1.32 8.58 -1.75
N LEU A 97 -1.34 7.72 -0.73
CA LEU A 97 -2.16 6.51 -0.67
C LEU A 97 -2.38 6.08 0.79
N VAL A 98 -3.55 5.51 1.08
CA VAL A 98 -3.85 4.76 2.30
C VAL A 98 -4.09 3.30 1.93
N ILE A 99 -3.50 2.38 2.67
CA ILE A 99 -3.79 0.94 2.58
C ILE A 99 -4.24 0.47 3.96
N SER A 100 -5.50 0.00 4.05
CA SER A 100 -6.03 -0.64 5.25
C SER A 100 -5.94 -2.15 5.12
N LEU A 101 -5.27 -2.81 6.05
CA LEU A 101 -5.03 -4.25 6.03
C LEU A 101 -6.03 -4.96 6.94
N HIS A 102 -6.75 -5.93 6.40
CA HIS A 102 -7.78 -6.72 7.08
C HIS A 102 -7.72 -8.21 6.69
N LEU A 103 -8.51 -9.03 7.40
CA LEU A 103 -8.83 -10.40 7.01
C LEU A 103 -10.34 -10.63 7.05
N GLY A 104 -10.83 -11.31 6.02
CA GLY A 104 -12.25 -11.55 5.86
C GLY A 104 -12.76 -12.75 6.67
N THR A 105 -14.07 -12.82 6.78
CA THR A 105 -14.81 -14.06 7.10
C THR A 105 -16.04 -14.14 6.23
N ASN A 106 -16.43 -15.36 5.85
CA ASN A 106 -17.61 -15.58 5.01
C ASN A 106 -18.36 -16.85 5.46
N PRO A 107 -19.70 -16.84 5.51
CA PRO A 107 -20.49 -18.05 5.75
C PRO A 107 -20.21 -19.17 4.74
N ASN A 108 -19.87 -18.81 3.50
CA ASN A 108 -19.38 -19.76 2.51
C ASN A 108 -17.85 -19.89 2.66
N ALA A 109 -17.40 -21.03 3.19
CA ALA A 109 -15.99 -21.33 3.41
C ALA A 109 -15.17 -21.49 2.10
N ASP A 110 -15.83 -21.58 0.94
CA ASP A 110 -15.16 -21.63 -0.37
C ASP A 110 -14.67 -20.24 -0.84
N ILE A 111 -15.16 -19.15 -0.23
CA ILE A 111 -14.68 -17.79 -0.51
C ILE A 111 -13.26 -17.63 0.06
N HIS A 112 -12.33 -17.20 -0.79
CA HIS A 112 -10.90 -17.14 -0.47
C HIS A 112 -10.18 -16.10 -1.34
N GLY A 113 -8.91 -15.86 -1.00
CA GLY A 113 -8.00 -14.97 -1.69
C GLY A 113 -8.17 -13.51 -1.31
N VAL A 114 -7.29 -12.67 -1.88
CA VAL A 114 -7.29 -11.23 -1.63
C VAL A 114 -8.49 -10.55 -2.32
N GLU A 115 -9.13 -9.64 -1.59
CA GLU A 115 -10.10 -8.69 -2.15
C GLU A 115 -9.68 -7.26 -1.84
N ALA A 116 -9.96 -6.35 -2.77
CA ALA A 116 -9.66 -4.92 -2.63
C ALA A 116 -10.94 -4.11 -2.72
N PHE A 117 -11.20 -3.31 -1.69
CA PHE A 117 -12.36 -2.44 -1.61
C PHE A 117 -11.94 -0.97 -1.68
N ILE A 118 -12.71 -0.21 -2.45
CA ILE A 118 -12.60 1.25 -2.53
C ILE A 118 -13.98 1.87 -2.28
N TYR A 119 -14.03 3.17 -2.04
CA TYR A 119 -15.30 3.89 -2.09
C TYR A 119 -15.49 4.44 -3.51
N LYS A 120 -16.48 3.96 -4.27
CA LYS A 120 -16.74 4.51 -5.61
C LYS A 120 -17.65 5.74 -5.54
N ASP A 121 -17.06 6.91 -5.72
CA ASP A 121 -17.73 8.17 -6.08
C ASP A 121 -17.01 8.87 -7.25
N SER A 122 -17.49 10.05 -7.69
CA SER A 122 -16.99 10.77 -8.86
C SER A 122 -15.69 11.57 -8.67
N THR A 123 -15.04 11.49 -7.50
CA THR A 123 -13.79 12.22 -7.21
C THR A 123 -12.57 11.67 -7.95
N TYR A 124 -11.53 12.51 -8.10
CA TYR A 124 -10.26 12.12 -8.73
C TYR A 124 -9.49 11.08 -7.90
N SER A 125 -9.51 11.20 -6.58
CA SER A 125 -8.93 10.25 -5.62
C SER A 125 -9.42 8.83 -5.86
N ASN A 126 -10.69 8.63 -6.25
CA ASN A 126 -11.23 7.31 -6.51
C ASN A 126 -10.70 6.62 -7.76
N LYS A 127 -10.35 7.38 -8.80
CA LYS A 127 -9.66 6.79 -9.97
C LYS A 127 -8.29 6.25 -9.57
N LEU A 128 -7.59 6.97 -8.70
CA LEU A 128 -6.31 6.49 -8.15
C LEU A 128 -6.52 5.30 -7.21
N SER A 129 -7.55 5.31 -6.35
CA SER A 129 -7.90 4.17 -5.51
C SER A 129 -8.16 2.91 -6.33
N GLU A 130 -8.92 3.02 -7.43
CA GLU A 130 -9.18 1.91 -8.36
C GLU A 130 -7.88 1.41 -9.01
N GLN A 131 -7.03 2.31 -9.53
CA GLN A 131 -5.73 1.94 -10.11
C GLN A 131 -4.80 1.24 -9.12
N TYR A 132 -4.71 1.74 -7.88
CA TYR A 132 -3.92 1.10 -6.84
C TYR A 132 -4.50 -0.25 -6.43
N GLY A 133 -5.82 -0.33 -6.25
CA GLY A 133 -6.51 -1.58 -5.92
C GLY A 133 -6.30 -2.65 -6.99
N GLU A 134 -6.44 -2.31 -8.27
CA GLU A 134 -6.17 -3.22 -9.39
C GLU A 134 -4.70 -3.66 -9.44
N LYS A 135 -3.75 -2.72 -9.23
CA LYS A 135 -2.32 -3.03 -9.19
C LYS A 135 -1.99 -3.98 -8.03
N LEU A 136 -2.59 -3.76 -6.86
CA LEU A 136 -2.46 -4.61 -5.69
C LEU A 136 -3.05 -6.01 -5.95
N LEU A 137 -4.29 -6.12 -6.41
CA LEU A 137 -4.91 -7.42 -6.74
C LEU A 137 -4.06 -8.21 -7.74
N LYS A 138 -3.63 -7.58 -8.84
CA LYS A 138 -2.79 -8.20 -9.86
C LYS A 138 -1.48 -8.75 -9.30
N SER A 139 -0.91 -8.13 -8.28
CA SER A 139 0.32 -8.61 -7.64
C SER A 139 0.15 -9.94 -6.91
N PHE A 140 -1.09 -10.30 -6.52
CA PHE A 140 -1.42 -11.56 -5.87
C PHE A 140 -1.81 -12.69 -6.84
N ASN A 141 -1.98 -12.43 -8.15
CA ASN A 141 -2.45 -13.42 -9.14
C ASN A 141 -1.60 -14.69 -9.22
N ASN A 142 -0.30 -14.62 -8.89
CA ASN A 142 0.61 -15.76 -8.90
C ASN A 142 0.96 -16.26 -7.49
N THR A 143 0.09 -15.99 -6.52
CA THR A 143 0.26 -16.39 -5.12
C THR A 143 -0.88 -17.32 -4.70
N PRO A 144 -0.72 -18.09 -3.60
CA PRO A 144 -1.82 -18.87 -3.04
C PRO A 144 -3.04 -18.07 -2.58
N LEU A 145 -2.93 -16.73 -2.50
CA LEU A 145 -4.00 -15.82 -2.12
C LEU A 145 -4.63 -15.11 -3.32
N HIS A 146 -4.51 -15.64 -4.54
CA HIS A 146 -5.28 -15.08 -5.67
C HIS A 146 -6.79 -15.17 -5.35
N GLY A 147 -7.45 -14.02 -5.33
CA GLY A 147 -8.89 -13.89 -5.09
C GLY A 147 -9.59 -13.30 -6.31
N LYS A 148 -10.28 -12.19 -6.13
CA LYS A 148 -10.99 -11.50 -7.22
C LYS A 148 -10.03 -10.66 -8.07
N ASP A 149 -10.31 -10.58 -9.37
CA ASP A 149 -9.49 -9.77 -10.30
C ASP A 149 -9.89 -8.29 -10.34
N ASN A 150 -11.06 -7.93 -9.80
CA ASN A 150 -11.61 -6.59 -9.86
C ASN A 150 -11.78 -6.00 -8.46
N VAL A 151 -11.56 -4.69 -8.33
CA VAL A 151 -11.87 -3.96 -7.10
C VAL A 151 -13.37 -3.88 -6.88
N GLU A 152 -13.78 -3.97 -5.63
CA GLU A 152 -15.17 -3.81 -5.21
C GLU A 152 -15.42 -2.45 -4.55
N SER A 153 -16.68 -2.02 -4.54
CA SER A 153 -17.07 -0.81 -3.82
C SER A 153 -17.67 -1.18 -2.47
N ALA A 154 -17.21 -0.54 -1.41
CA ALA A 154 -17.78 -0.69 -0.07
C ALA A 154 -17.88 0.65 0.66
N ASP A 155 -18.88 0.75 1.54
CA ASP A 155 -19.20 1.94 2.34
C ASP A 155 -18.43 1.98 3.68
N PHE A 156 -17.22 1.41 3.73
CA PHE A 156 -16.42 1.40 4.95
C PHE A 156 -16.11 2.84 5.40
N TYR A 157 -16.34 3.12 6.68
CA TYR A 157 -16.27 4.48 7.22
C TYR A 157 -14.97 5.22 6.85
N LEU A 158 -13.82 4.54 6.95
CA LEU A 158 -12.52 5.16 6.69
C LEU A 158 -12.43 5.68 5.24
N ILE A 159 -12.52 4.78 4.26
CA ILE A 159 -12.40 5.12 2.83
C ILE A 159 -13.54 6.02 2.33
N LYS A 160 -14.74 5.91 2.92
CA LYS A 160 -15.88 6.76 2.57
C LYS A 160 -15.65 8.23 2.92
N ASN A 161 -14.88 8.50 3.98
CA ASN A 161 -14.60 9.85 4.48
C ASN A 161 -13.24 10.42 4.02
N LEU A 162 -12.43 9.64 3.30
CA LEU A 162 -11.17 10.08 2.68
C LEU A 162 -11.39 10.64 1.28
N LYS A 163 -12.10 11.77 1.17
CA LYS A 163 -12.54 12.32 -0.14
C LYS A 163 -11.40 12.73 -1.07
N GLU A 164 -10.30 13.24 -0.52
CA GLU A 164 -9.18 13.78 -1.31
C GLU A 164 -7.97 12.85 -1.32
N THR A 165 -8.04 11.69 -0.65
CA THR A 165 -6.90 10.79 -0.45
C THR A 165 -7.22 9.42 -1.05
N PRO A 166 -6.43 8.93 -2.03
CA PRO A 166 -6.59 7.57 -2.54
C PRO A 166 -6.49 6.55 -1.40
N ALA A 167 -7.41 5.60 -1.35
CA ALA A 167 -7.50 4.64 -0.26
C ALA A 167 -8.02 3.29 -0.73
N VAL A 168 -7.38 2.22 -0.27
CA VAL A 168 -7.74 0.83 -0.57
C VAL A 168 -7.82 0.06 0.74
N VAL A 169 -8.92 -0.66 0.97
CA VAL A 169 -9.00 -1.71 1.98
C VAL A 169 -8.62 -3.03 1.32
N LEU A 170 -7.66 -3.74 1.87
CA LEU A 170 -7.25 -5.07 1.42
C LEU A 170 -7.70 -6.10 2.46
N GLU A 171 -8.62 -6.97 2.06
CA GLU A 171 -8.86 -8.23 2.76
C GLU A 171 -7.80 -9.22 2.27
N LEU A 172 -6.86 -9.60 3.11
CA LEU A 172 -5.67 -10.37 2.72
C LEU A 172 -5.91 -11.90 2.68
N GLY A 173 -7.16 -12.30 2.50
CA GLY A 173 -7.65 -13.68 2.62
C GLY A 173 -8.75 -13.80 3.67
N TYR A 174 -9.39 -14.97 3.72
CA TYR A 174 -10.53 -15.25 4.60
C TYR A 174 -10.19 -16.28 5.67
N LEU A 175 -10.32 -15.93 6.95
CA LEU A 175 -10.08 -16.87 8.04
C LEU A 175 -11.08 -18.05 8.06
N SER A 176 -12.26 -17.88 7.46
CA SER A 176 -13.22 -18.96 7.24
C SER A 176 -12.73 -20.01 6.23
N ASN A 177 -11.84 -19.66 5.30
CA ASN A 177 -11.25 -20.57 4.34
C ASN A 177 -9.99 -21.23 4.90
N ALA A 178 -9.91 -22.56 4.85
CA ALA A 178 -8.80 -23.29 5.44
C ALA A 178 -7.45 -23.02 4.76
N LYS A 179 -7.43 -22.84 3.43
CA LYS A 179 -6.17 -22.61 2.69
C LYS A 179 -5.62 -21.22 2.98
N ASP A 180 -6.49 -20.20 2.96
CA ASP A 180 -6.10 -18.83 3.31
C ASP A 180 -5.62 -18.77 4.75
N ARG A 181 -6.39 -19.31 5.70
CA ARG A 181 -6.04 -19.34 7.12
C ARG A 181 -4.68 -20.01 7.35
N ASP A 182 -4.44 -21.17 6.77
CA ASP A 182 -3.15 -21.89 6.87
C ASP A 182 -2.00 -21.10 6.24
N TYR A 183 -2.29 -20.25 5.25
CA TYR A 183 -1.29 -19.42 4.59
C TYR A 183 -0.99 -18.15 5.39
N VAL A 184 -2.00 -17.34 5.72
CA VAL A 184 -1.84 -16.00 6.34
C VAL A 184 -1.34 -16.06 7.78
N THR A 185 -1.49 -17.19 8.48
CA THR A 185 -1.04 -17.36 9.87
C THR A 185 0.44 -17.67 10.01
N LYS A 186 1.13 -18.03 8.91
CA LYS A 186 2.56 -18.37 8.93
C LYS A 186 3.42 -17.13 8.72
N SER A 187 4.45 -16.96 9.57
CA SER A 187 5.34 -15.79 9.55
C SER A 187 6.05 -15.62 8.20
N GLU A 188 6.53 -16.70 7.59
CA GLU A 188 7.18 -16.67 6.28
C GLU A 188 6.24 -16.19 5.17
N ASN A 189 4.95 -16.53 5.26
CA ASN A 189 3.94 -16.12 4.29
C ASN A 189 3.50 -14.67 4.52
N GLN A 190 3.40 -14.22 5.78
CA GLN A 190 3.17 -12.81 6.12
C GLN A 190 4.29 -11.92 5.56
N LYS A 191 5.55 -12.37 5.62
CA LYS A 191 6.68 -11.71 4.94
C LYS A 191 6.50 -11.68 3.43
N SER A 192 6.02 -12.77 2.83
CA SER A 192 5.72 -12.81 1.40
C SER A 192 4.60 -11.83 1.02
N ILE A 193 3.53 -11.75 1.81
CA ILE A 193 2.42 -10.80 1.60
C ILE A 193 2.94 -9.36 1.63
N ALA A 194 3.73 -9.01 2.65
CA ALA A 194 4.33 -7.68 2.75
C ALA A 194 5.22 -7.34 1.54
N LYS A 195 6.07 -8.28 1.09
CA LYS A 195 6.88 -8.09 -0.13
C LYS A 195 6.03 -7.90 -1.38
N THR A 196 4.95 -8.68 -1.51
CA THR A 196 4.01 -8.56 -2.64
C THR A 196 3.40 -7.15 -2.67
N ILE A 197 2.93 -6.63 -1.54
CA ILE A 197 2.39 -5.27 -1.42
C ILE A 197 3.45 -4.22 -1.78
N VAL A 198 4.64 -4.28 -1.19
CA VAL A 198 5.72 -3.30 -1.47
C VAL A 198 6.09 -3.28 -2.95
N ASN A 199 6.24 -4.45 -3.57
CA ASN A 199 6.58 -4.55 -4.99
C ASN A 199 5.46 -4.04 -5.92
N ALA A 200 4.22 -3.99 -5.42
CA ALA A 200 3.07 -3.48 -6.12
C ALA A 200 2.91 -1.96 -6.02
N LEU A 201 3.73 -1.22 -5.27
CA LEU A 201 3.58 0.25 -5.10
C LEU A 201 4.50 1.07 -6.00
#